data_AF-A0A955MEL9-F1
#
_entry.id   AF-A0A955MEL9-F1
#
_cell.length_a   1.000
_cell.length_b   1.000
_cell.length_c   1.000
_cell.angle_alpha   90.00
_cell.angle_beta   90.00
_cell.angle_gamma   90.00
#
_symmetry.space_group_name_H-M   'P 1'
#
loop_
_entity.id
_entity.type
_entity.pdbx_description
1 polymer ?
#
loop_
_entity_poly.entity_id
_entity_poly.type
_entity_poly.pdbx_seq_one_letter_code
_entity_poly.pdbx_strand_id
1 'polypeptide(L)'
;MTCLEWISLIIIVMICIKLIVVWMNPVSWKSVVNSVYARTAVTKTVGIILAAVILRCLLQELTIVQIFASMALMMALMMIQFAGYGREMIELSEKLLNDRSWIKKVWLSLVLWIGLMIWVLYDIFV
;
A
#
# COMPACT_ATOMS: atom_id res chain seq x y z
N MET A 1 20.91 8.55 -11.37
CA MET A 1 19.86 8.00 -10.49
C MET A 1 18.60 7.87 -11.31
N THR A 2 18.16 6.64 -11.61
CA THR A 2 16.91 6.37 -12.33
C THR A 2 15.70 6.70 -11.45
N CYS A 3 14.47 6.72 -12.00
CA CYS A 3 13.31 7.01 -11.16
C CYS A 3 13.12 5.92 -10.11
N LEU A 4 13.39 4.66 -10.48
CA LEU A 4 13.35 3.52 -9.57
C LEU A 4 14.34 3.69 -8.40
N GLU A 5 15.57 4.12 -8.67
CA GLU A 5 16.59 4.37 -7.64
C GLU A 5 16.15 5.47 -6.67
N TRP A 6 15.57 6.56 -7.16
CA TRP A 6 15.03 7.63 -6.30
C TRP A 6 13.90 7.16 -5.40
N ILE A 7 12.93 6.42 -5.95
CA ILE A 7 11.80 5.87 -5.18
C ILE A 7 12.33 4.94 -4.09
N SER A 8 13.29 4.07 -4.44
CA SER A 8 13.90 3.11 -3.53
C SER A 8 14.64 3.81 -2.40
N LEU A 9 15.45 4.83 -2.72
CA LEU A 9 16.20 5.61 -1.74
C LEU A 9 15.25 6.33 -0.77
N ILE A 10 14.22 7.00 -1.28
CA ILE A 10 13.23 7.72 -0.45
C ILE A 10 12.52 6.74 0.49
N ILE A 11 12.08 5.59 -0.02
CA ILE A 11 11.39 4.56 0.78
C ILE A 11 12.31 3.98 1.84
N ILE A 12 13.56 3.63 1.51
CA ILE A 12 14.54 3.10 2.46
C ILE A 12 14.78 4.11 3.59
N VAL A 13 15.04 5.38 3.25
CA VAL A 13 15.25 6.43 4.24
C VAL A 13 14.03 6.58 5.17
N MET A 14 12.82 6.62 4.60
CA MET A 14 11.59 6.70 5.42
C MET A 14 11.39 5.48 6.31
N ILE A 15 11.67 4.28 5.82
CA ILE A 15 11.55 3.04 6.62
C ILE A 15 12.58 3.04 7.73
N CYS A 16 13.84 3.40 7.46
CA CYS A 16 14.88 3.51 8.47
C CYS A 16 14.49 4.50 9.57
N ILE A 17 14.03 5.70 9.19
CA ILE A 17 13.53 6.70 10.16
C ILE A 17 12.39 6.12 10.98
N LYS A 18 11.39 5.50 10.34
CA LYS A 18 10.25 4.88 11.02
C LYS A 18 10.69 3.81 12.00
N LEU A 19 11.61 2.93 11.61
CA LEU A 19 12.13 1.87 12.47
C LEU A 19 12.85 2.43 13.69
N ILE A 20 13.71 3.45 13.51
CA ILE A 20 14.39 4.15 14.61
C ILE A 20 13.37 4.79 15.55
N VAL A 21 12.39 5.53 15.03
CA VAL A 21 11.37 6.21 15.84
C VAL A 21 10.52 5.21 16.63
N VAL A 22 10.08 4.13 15.99
CA VAL A 22 9.28 3.08 16.64
C VAL A 22 10.10 2.34 17.70
N TRP A 23 11.38 2.10 17.44
CA TRP A 23 12.28 1.45 18.39
C TRP A 23 12.55 2.33 19.62
N MET A 24 12.74 3.63 19.43
CA MET A 24 12.95 4.58 20.53
C MET A 24 11.66 4.84 21.33
N ASN A 25 10.53 5.08 20.66
CA ASN A 25 9.26 5.33 21.32
C ASN A 25 8.06 5.02 20.39
N PRO A 26 7.39 3.86 20.54
CA PRO A 26 6.29 3.48 19.67
C PRO A 26 5.06 4.41 19.81
N VAL A 27 4.90 5.07 20.96
CA VAL A 27 3.79 6.01 21.21
C VAL A 27 3.96 7.29 20.39
N SER A 28 5.20 7.74 20.17
CA SER A 28 5.48 8.92 19.34
C SER A 28 4.99 8.74 17.90
N TRP A 29 5.15 7.53 17.35
CA TRP A 29 4.70 7.18 16.00
C TRP A 29 3.17 7.24 15.86
N LYS A 30 2.44 6.90 16.93
CA LYS A 30 0.97 6.96 16.95
C LYS A 30 0.45 8.39 16.67
N SER A 31 1.13 9.42 17.17
CA SER A 31 0.75 10.82 16.91
C SER A 31 0.85 11.18 15.42
N VAL A 32 1.93 10.76 14.77
CA VAL A 32 2.13 10.95 13.33
C VAL A 32 1.03 10.26 12.53
N VAL A 33 0.77 8.99 12.84
CA VAL A 33 -0.30 8.21 12.17
C VAL A 33 -1.66 8.89 12.37
N ASN A 34 -1.99 9.31 13.59
CA ASN A 34 -3.26 9.99 13.87
C ASN A 34 -3.41 11.29 13.07
N SER A 35 -2.36 12.10 12.99
CA SER A 35 -2.38 13.36 12.24
C SER A 35 -2.63 13.12 10.74
N VAL A 36 -1.95 12.12 10.16
CA VAL A 36 -2.10 11.75 8.75
C VAL A 36 -3.50 11.22 8.48
N TYR A 37 -4.00 10.28 9.28
CA TYR A 37 -5.30 9.65 9.02
C TYR A 37 -6.50 10.48 9.49
N ALA A 38 -6.32 11.48 10.34
CA ALA A 38 -7.39 12.43 10.70
C ALA A 38 -7.91 13.21 9.48
N ARG A 39 -7.04 13.46 8.48
CA ARG A 39 -7.39 14.17 7.24
C ARG A 39 -7.68 13.20 6.09
N THR A 40 -8.59 12.25 6.31
CA THR A 40 -8.89 11.15 5.38
C THR A 40 -9.02 11.54 3.91
N ALA A 41 -9.70 12.65 3.59
CA ALA A 41 -9.82 13.14 2.21
C ALA A 41 -8.47 13.52 1.59
N VAL A 42 -7.63 14.25 2.33
CA VAL A 42 -6.28 14.64 1.90
C VAL A 42 -5.43 13.39 1.70
N THR A 43 -5.45 12.47 2.67
CA THR A 43 -4.67 11.24 2.64
C THR A 43 -5.05 10.37 1.44
N LYS A 44 -6.35 10.24 1.14
CA LYS A 44 -6.82 9.52 -0.05
C LYS A 44 -6.32 10.16 -1.35
N THR A 45 -6.48 11.47 -1.49
CA THR A 45 -6.06 12.19 -2.70
C THR A 45 -4.56 12.12 -2.91
N VAL A 46 -3.77 12.37 -1.86
CA VAL A 46 -2.30 12.24 -1.90
C VAL A 46 -1.90 10.80 -2.23
N GLY A 47 -2.57 9.81 -1.64
CA GLY A 47 -2.31 8.39 -1.91
C GLY A 47 -2.54 8.01 -3.38
N ILE A 48 -3.62 8.48 -4.00
CA ILE A 48 -3.92 8.22 -5.41
C ILE A 48 -2.89 8.88 -6.32
N ILE A 49 -2.56 10.16 -6.07
CA ILE A 49 -1.56 10.89 -6.85
C ILE A 49 -0.21 10.19 -6.74
N LEU A 50 0.19 9.84 -5.52
CA LEU A 50 1.47 9.17 -5.27
C LEU A 50 1.52 7.80 -5.94
N ALA A 51 0.44 7.02 -5.88
CA ALA A 51 0.34 5.74 -6.56
C ALA A 51 0.48 5.89 -8.09
N ALA A 52 -0.19 6.88 -8.69
CA ALA A 52 -0.09 7.14 -10.13
C ALA A 52 1.33 7.59 -10.55
N VAL A 53 1.97 8.46 -9.75
CA VAL A 53 3.34 8.92 -9.99
C VAL A 53 4.34 7.76 -9.88
N ILE A 54 4.24 6.95 -8.82
CA ILE A 54 5.11 5.78 -8.62
C ILE A 54 4.90 4.78 -9.75
N LEU A 55 3.65 4.44 -10.09
CA LEU A 55 3.36 3.50 -11.18
C LEU A 55 3.94 3.99 -12.51
N ARG A 56 3.77 5.27 -12.85
CA ARG A 56 4.34 5.86 -14.07
C ARG A 56 5.86 5.74 -14.10
N CYS A 57 6.52 5.97 -12.97
CA CYS A 57 7.97 5.81 -12.87
C CYS A 57 8.41 4.35 -12.99
N LEU A 58 7.73 3.43 -12.32
CA LEU A 58 8.04 2.00 -12.42
C LEU A 58 7.89 1.50 -13.87
N LEU A 59 6.85 1.95 -14.59
CA LEU A 59 6.62 1.58 -15.98
C LEU A 59 7.67 2.10 -16.98
N GLN A 60 8.60 2.96 -16.56
CA GLN A 60 9.74 3.36 -17.40
C GLN A 60 10.82 2.27 -17.46
N GLU A 61 10.90 1.42 -16.44
CA GLU A 61 12.00 0.46 -16.25
C GLU A 61 11.49 -0.98 -16.11
N LEU A 62 10.24 -1.17 -15.67
CA LEU A 62 9.63 -2.46 -15.38
C LEU A 62 8.31 -2.63 -16.14
N THR A 63 8.00 -3.85 -16.56
CA THR A 63 6.67 -4.16 -17.10
C THR A 63 5.64 -4.26 -15.98
N ILE A 64 4.36 -4.09 -16.33
CA ILE A 64 3.26 -4.22 -15.35
C ILE A 64 3.25 -5.62 -14.69
N VAL A 65 3.64 -6.65 -15.44
CA VAL A 65 3.79 -8.03 -14.96
C VAL A 65 4.89 -8.15 -13.91
N GLN A 66 6.06 -7.53 -14.14
CA GLN A 66 7.16 -7.52 -13.18
C GLN A 66 6.80 -6.77 -11.90
N ILE A 67 6.07 -5.66 -12.02
CA ILE A 67 5.53 -4.92 -10.87
C ILE A 67 4.61 -5.82 -10.05
N PHE A 68 3.65 -6.50 -10.68
CA PHE A 68 2.74 -7.42 -9.98
C PHE A 68 3.47 -8.62 -9.36
N ALA A 69 4.50 -9.16 -10.02
CA ALA A 69 5.33 -10.22 -9.44
C ALA A 69 6.05 -9.76 -8.15
N SER A 70 6.59 -8.54 -8.13
CA SER A 70 7.19 -7.96 -6.93
C SER A 70 6.16 -7.72 -5.82
N MET A 71 4.94 -7.31 -6.19
CA MET A 71 3.84 -7.12 -5.24
C MET A 71 3.39 -8.46 -4.65
N ALA A 72 3.42 -9.55 -5.41
CA ALA A 72 3.11 -10.89 -4.90
C ALA A 72 4.11 -11.31 -3.82
N LEU A 73 5.40 -11.04 -4.01
CA LEU A 73 6.41 -11.23 -2.96
C LEU A 73 6.09 -10.40 -1.70
N MET A 74 5.76 -9.11 -1.87
CA MET A 74 5.38 -8.25 -0.75
C MET A 74 4.15 -8.79 -0.01
N MET A 75 3.12 -9.25 -0.73
CA MET A 75 1.92 -9.83 -0.13
C MET A 75 2.24 -11.09 0.69
N ALA A 76 3.15 -11.95 0.21
CA ALA A 76 3.61 -13.12 0.97
C ALA A 76 4.33 -12.72 2.27
N LEU A 77 5.18 -11.68 2.23
CA LEU A 77 5.85 -11.16 3.42
C LEU A 77 4.86 -10.52 4.41
N MET A 78 3.87 -9.78 3.91
CA MET A 78 2.77 -9.25 4.73
C MET A 78 1.97 -10.36 5.40
N MET A 79 1.70 -11.47 4.70
CA MET A 79 1.00 -12.61 5.29
C MET A 79 1.74 -13.16 6.51
N ILE A 80 3.06 -13.32 6.44
CA ILE A 80 3.89 -13.77 7.58
C ILE A 80 3.75 -12.77 8.75
N GLN A 81 3.80 -11.48 8.46
CA GLN A 81 3.66 -10.44 9.48
C GLN A 81 2.28 -10.48 10.17
N PHE A 82 1.20 -10.64 9.41
CA PHE A 82 -0.16 -10.65 9.94
C PHE A 82 -0.56 -11.98 10.58
N ALA A 83 0.08 -13.10 10.21
CA ALA A 83 -0.17 -14.41 10.79
C ALA A 83 0.04 -14.43 12.32
N GLY A 84 0.98 -13.62 12.83
CA GLY A 84 1.19 -13.44 14.28
C GLY A 84 0.03 -12.74 15.02
N TYR A 85 -0.91 -12.14 14.30
CA TYR A 85 -2.06 -11.39 14.84
C TYR A 85 -3.39 -11.96 14.33
N GLY A 86 -3.46 -13.27 14.12
CA GLY A 86 -4.58 -13.92 13.42
C GLY A 86 -5.95 -13.63 14.03
N ARG A 87 -6.06 -13.62 15.37
CA ARG A 87 -7.34 -13.34 16.05
C ARG A 87 -7.79 -11.90 15.81
N GLU A 88 -6.89 -10.94 15.96
CA GLU A 88 -7.16 -9.52 15.74
C GLU A 88 -7.54 -9.25 14.28
N MET A 89 -6.92 -9.96 13.34
CA MET A 89 -7.26 -9.86 11.92
C MET A 89 -8.66 -10.42 11.61
N ILE A 90 -9.06 -11.52 12.25
CA ILE A 90 -10.43 -12.08 12.13
C ILE A 90 -11.46 -11.09 12.69
N GLU A 91 -11.24 -10.58 13.90
CA GLU A 91 -12.14 -9.61 14.53
C GLU A 91 -12.25 -8.31 13.72
N LEU A 92 -11.13 -7.85 13.12
CA LEU A 92 -11.12 -6.71 12.22
C LEU A 92 -11.94 -7.00 10.95
N SER A 93 -11.78 -8.17 10.36
CA SER A 93 -12.53 -8.60 9.18
C SER A 93 -14.03 -8.61 9.44
N GLU A 94 -14.48 -9.22 10.54
CA GLU A 94 -15.90 -9.25 10.92
C GLU A 94 -16.46 -7.83 11.11
N LYS A 95 -15.70 -6.93 11.76
CA LYS A 95 -16.09 -5.52 11.89
C LYS A 95 -16.27 -4.83 10.53
N LEU A 96 -15.36 -5.06 9.59
CA LEU A 96 -15.42 -4.44 8.27
C LEU A 96 -16.57 -5.00 7.43
N LEU A 97 -16.83 -6.30 7.48
CA LEU A 97 -17.92 -6.96 6.74
C LEU A 97 -19.30 -6.57 7.27
N ASN A 98 -19.43 -6.35 8.57
CA ASN A 98 -20.69 -5.87 9.18
C ASN A 98 -20.97 -4.39 8.88
N ASP A 99 -19.96 -3.61 8.46
CA ASP A 99 -20.17 -2.24 8.00
C ASP A 99 -20.72 -2.23 6.55
N ARG A 100 -22.03 -2.07 6.42
CA ARG A 100 -22.72 -1.98 5.10
C ARG A 100 -22.18 -0.86 4.19
N SER A 101 -21.49 0.13 4.75
CA SER A 101 -20.89 1.23 3.99
C SER A 101 -19.44 0.98 3.60
N TRP A 102 -18.83 -0.12 4.02
CA TRP A 102 -17.41 -0.42 3.77
C TRP A 102 -17.08 -0.40 2.27
N ILE A 103 -17.90 -1.04 1.44
CA ILE A 103 -17.72 -1.04 -0.03
C ILE A 103 -17.69 0.40 -0.56
N LYS A 104 -18.60 1.27 -0.10
CA LYS A 104 -18.62 2.70 -0.49
C LYS A 104 -17.40 3.48 0.01
N LYS A 105 -16.68 3.00 1.03
CA LYS A 105 -15.45 3.63 1.52
C LYS A 105 -14.23 3.23 0.70
N VAL A 106 -14.22 2.01 0.13
CA VAL A 106 -13.09 1.42 -0.59
C VAL A 106 -13.28 1.28 -2.10
N TRP A 107 -14.47 1.55 -2.64
CA TRP A 107 -14.81 1.31 -4.05
C TRP A 107 -13.77 1.87 -5.05
N LEU A 108 -13.25 3.07 -4.79
CA LEU A 108 -12.27 3.70 -5.66
C LEU A 108 -10.98 2.87 -5.75
N SER A 109 -10.53 2.33 -4.61
CA SER A 109 -9.39 1.40 -4.57
C SER A 109 -9.71 0.13 -5.35
N LEU A 110 -10.91 -0.44 -5.18
CA LEU A 110 -11.33 -1.64 -5.90
C LEU A 110 -11.33 -1.44 -7.42
N VAL A 111 -11.85 -0.31 -7.91
CA VAL A 111 -11.87 0.01 -9.34
C VAL A 111 -10.45 0.13 -9.89
N LEU A 112 -9.54 0.80 -9.17
CA LEU A 112 -8.13 0.89 -9.55
C LEU A 112 -7.47 -0.50 -9.62
N TRP A 113 -7.70 -1.34 -8.62
CA TRP A 113 -7.19 -2.71 -8.59
C TRP A 113 -7.70 -3.54 -9.76
N ILE A 114 -8.99 -3.49 -10.05
CA ILE A 114 -9.59 -4.21 -11.18
C ILE A 114 -8.96 -3.74 -12.51
N GLY A 115 -8.81 -2.43 -12.70
CA GLY A 115 -8.16 -1.88 -13.90
C GLY A 115 -6.72 -2.38 -14.07
N LEU A 116 -5.92 -2.37 -13.00
CA LEU A 116 -4.55 -2.88 -13.03
C LEU A 116 -4.49 -4.40 -13.29
N MET A 117 -5.38 -5.18 -12.69
CA MET A 117 -5.45 -6.63 -12.93
C MET A 117 -5.81 -6.94 -14.38
N ILE A 118 -6.77 -6.21 -14.97
CA ILE A 118 -7.12 -6.37 -16.39
C ILE A 118 -5.93 -6.04 -17.28
N TRP A 119 -5.17 -5.00 -16.96
CA TRP A 119 -3.97 -4.63 -17.72
C TRP A 119 -2.90 -5.72 -17.65
N VAL A 120 -2.63 -6.27 -16.47
CA VAL A 120 -1.69 -7.40 -16.31
C VAL A 120 -2.14 -8.61 -17.13
N LEU A 121 -3.42 -8.97 -17.05
CA LEU A 121 -3.96 -10.09 -17.82
C LEU A 121 -3.82 -9.85 -19.33
N TYR A 122 -4.09 -8.62 -19.79
CA TYR A 122 -3.88 -8.26 -21.19
C TYR A 122 -2.42 -8.45 -21.60
N ASP A 123 -1.46 -7.93 -20.83
CA ASP A 123 -0.01 -8.01 -21.13
C ASP A 123 0.54 -9.46 -21.07
N ILE A 124 -0.11 -10.35 -20.31
CA ILE A 124 0.26 -11.77 -20.23
C ILE A 124 -0.25 -12.56 -21.45
N PHE A 125 -1.47 -12.26 -21.90
CA PHE A 125 -2.18 -13.09 -22.88
C PHE A 125 -2.24 -12.51 -24.29
N VAL A 126 -1.96 -11.22 -24.47
CA VAL A 126 -2.01 -10.50 -25.76
C VAL A 126 -0.65 -9.93 -26.10
#